data_AF-A0A4Z2G892-F1
#
_entry.id   AF-A0A4Z2G892-F1
#
_cell.length_a   1.000
_cell.length_b   1.000
_cell.length_c   1.000
_cell.angle_alpha   90.00
_cell.angle_beta   90.00
_cell.angle_gamma   90.00
#
_symmetry.space_group_name_H-M   'P 1'
#
loop_
_entity.id
_entity.type
_entity.pdbx_description
1 polymer ?
#
loop_
_entity_poly.entity_id
_entity_poly.type
_entity_poly.pdbx_seq_one_letter_code
_entity_poly.pdbx_strand_id
1 'polypeptide(L)'
;MACEKRLSARRKHTLKGCMLLVATNMLDAEAGVKELCQKLHEQIDLSEEERYGIEFKLNLVLNEVRDLNIKIVDMRGKFKRPRLKKVRMSADAMLKALLGSKHTVNMDLRANLKQVKKEVKEEDKQLRDVGDWRKNIEDKSDRKKMFDS
;
A
#
# COMPACT_ATOMS: atom_id res chain seq x y z
N MET A 1 -84.07 -55.22 23.53
CA MET A 1 -84.39 -53.80 23.23
C MET A 1 -83.56 -52.78 24.03
N ALA A 2 -83.73 -52.62 25.35
CA ALA A 2 -83.05 -51.53 26.10
C ALA A 2 -81.54 -51.74 26.32
N CYS A 3 -81.10 -52.98 26.58
CA CYS A 3 -79.69 -53.31 26.82
C CYS A 3 -78.83 -53.12 25.55
N GLU A 4 -79.39 -53.46 24.40
CA GLU A 4 -78.76 -53.35 23.08
C GLU A 4 -78.56 -51.88 22.65
N LYS A 5 -79.55 -51.02 22.95
CA LYS A 5 -79.43 -49.57 22.78
C LYS A 5 -78.33 -48.97 23.67
N ARG A 6 -78.16 -49.44 24.91
CA ARG A 6 -77.06 -49.00 25.80
C ARG A 6 -75.68 -49.44 25.29
N LEU A 7 -75.55 -50.67 24.81
CA LEU A 7 -74.33 -51.17 24.19
C LEU A 7 -73.95 -50.35 22.94
N SER A 8 -74.92 -50.02 22.09
CA SER A 8 -74.73 -49.16 20.92
C SER A 8 -74.30 -47.74 21.29
N ALA A 9 -74.94 -47.13 22.30
CA ALA A 9 -74.57 -45.81 22.80
C ALA A 9 -73.14 -45.79 23.37
N ARG A 10 -72.72 -46.82 24.11
CA ARG A 10 -71.36 -46.96 24.64
C ARG A 10 -70.32 -47.12 23.55
N ARG A 11 -70.62 -47.87 22.48
CA ARG A 11 -69.77 -47.98 21.29
C ARG A 11 -69.63 -46.63 20.58
N LYS A 12 -70.71 -45.87 20.41
CA LYS A 12 -70.67 -44.52 19.82
C LYS A 12 -69.85 -43.54 20.67
N HIS A 13 -70.00 -43.59 21.99
CA HIS A 13 -69.24 -42.75 22.92
C HIS A 13 -67.74 -43.05 22.88
N THR A 14 -67.37 -44.35 22.90
CA THR A 14 -65.97 -44.77 22.79
C THR A 14 -65.36 -44.37 21.43
N LEU A 15 -66.10 -44.57 20.33
CA LEU A 15 -65.64 -44.13 19.00
C LEU A 15 -65.44 -42.61 18.93
N LYS A 16 -66.37 -41.84 19.53
CA LYS A 16 -66.27 -40.38 19.61
C LYS A 16 -65.04 -39.95 20.43
N GLY A 17 -64.75 -40.62 21.54
CA GLY A 17 -63.55 -40.38 22.34
C GLY A 17 -62.26 -40.69 21.57
N CYS A 18 -62.20 -41.81 20.85
CA CYS A 18 -61.05 -42.16 20.02
C CYS A 18 -60.82 -41.13 18.90
N MET A 19 -61.87 -40.67 18.21
CA MET A 19 -61.71 -39.64 17.18
C MET A 19 -61.24 -38.31 17.75
N LEU A 20 -61.71 -37.93 18.94
CA LEU A 20 -61.31 -36.69 19.60
C LEU A 20 -59.83 -36.73 20.00
N LEU A 21 -59.34 -37.88 20.49
CA LEU A 21 -57.93 -38.11 20.81
C LEU A 21 -57.04 -38.02 19.55
N VAL A 22 -57.49 -38.59 18.42
CA VAL A 22 -56.74 -38.50 17.16
C VAL A 22 -56.68 -37.05 16.66
N ALA A 23 -57.78 -36.31 16.78
CA ALA A 23 -57.83 -34.90 16.38
C ALA A 23 -56.90 -34.02 17.23
N THR A 24 -56.85 -34.22 18.55
CA THR A 24 -55.94 -33.48 19.44
C THR A 24 -54.48 -33.79 19.10
N ASN A 25 -54.13 -35.06 18.90
CA ASN A 25 -52.76 -35.45 18.55
C ASN A 25 -52.30 -34.84 17.21
N MET A 26 -53.20 -34.76 16.21
CA MET A 26 -52.91 -34.12 14.92
C MET A 26 -52.69 -32.61 15.07
N LEU A 27 -53.50 -31.94 15.89
CA LEU A 27 -53.35 -30.51 16.20
C LEU A 27 -52.05 -30.22 16.94
N ASP A 28 -51.69 -31.04 17.91
CA ASP A 28 -50.44 -30.91 18.67
C ASP A 28 -49.22 -31.12 17.76
N ALA A 29 -49.29 -32.07 16.83
CA ALA A 29 -48.25 -32.29 15.83
C ALA A 29 -48.10 -31.09 14.88
N GLU A 30 -49.20 -30.50 14.42
CA GLU A 30 -49.17 -29.29 13.58
C GLU A 30 -48.57 -28.09 14.32
N ALA A 31 -48.91 -27.91 15.60
CA ALA A 31 -48.36 -26.87 16.46
C ALA A 31 -46.84 -27.03 16.64
N GLY A 32 -46.36 -28.25 16.90
CA GLY A 32 -44.93 -28.53 17.06
C GLY A 32 -44.10 -28.21 15.82
N VAL A 33 -44.64 -28.49 14.63
CA VAL A 33 -43.97 -28.14 13.36
C VAL A 33 -43.91 -26.62 13.17
N LYS A 34 -44.99 -25.89 13.48
CA LYS A 34 -45.02 -24.42 13.37
C LYS A 34 -44.02 -23.75 14.33
N GLU A 35 -43.93 -24.22 15.56
CA GLU A 35 -42.94 -23.73 16.53
C GLU A 35 -41.50 -23.99 16.06
N LEU A 36 -41.24 -25.17 15.48
CA LEU A 36 -39.92 -25.48 14.94
C LEU A 36 -39.58 -24.57 13.77
N CYS A 37 -40.52 -24.32 12.85
CA CYS A 37 -40.32 -23.39 11.74
C CYS A 37 -40.00 -21.97 12.24
N GLN A 38 -40.71 -21.48 13.26
CA GLN A 38 -40.42 -20.16 13.85
C GLN A 38 -39.02 -20.09 14.45
N LYS A 39 -38.61 -21.11 15.22
CA LYS A 39 -37.27 -21.19 15.81
C LYS A 39 -36.17 -21.23 14.74
N LEU A 40 -36.39 -21.97 13.65
CA LEU A 40 -35.45 -22.04 12.55
C LEU A 40 -35.33 -20.70 11.82
N HIS A 41 -36.45 -19.99 11.61
CA HIS A 41 -36.41 -18.64 11.02
C HIS A 41 -35.61 -17.66 11.88
N GLU A 42 -35.86 -17.62 13.20
CA GLU A 42 -35.09 -16.77 14.12
C GLU A 42 -33.59 -17.14 14.14
N GLN A 43 -33.26 -18.43 14.11
CA GLN A 43 -31.86 -18.88 14.01
C GLN A 43 -31.19 -18.47 12.70
N ILE A 44 -31.92 -18.48 11.58
CA ILE A 44 -31.40 -18.03 10.28
C ILE A 44 -31.06 -16.54 10.36
N ASP A 45 -31.97 -15.71 10.88
CA ASP A 45 -31.77 -14.26 10.99
C ASP A 45 -30.51 -13.93 11.81
N LEU A 46 -30.35 -14.58 12.96
CA LEU A 46 -29.16 -14.43 13.81
C LEU A 46 -27.88 -14.87 13.09
N SER A 47 -27.93 -16.03 12.43
CA SER A 47 -26.77 -16.58 11.70
C SER A 47 -26.36 -15.67 10.53
N GLU A 48 -27.31 -15.03 9.87
CA GLU A 48 -27.05 -14.09 8.78
C GLU A 48 -26.35 -12.81 9.25
N GLU A 49 -26.75 -12.26 10.40
CA GLU A 49 -26.10 -11.11 11.01
C GLU A 49 -24.64 -11.44 11.40
N GLU A 50 -24.41 -12.60 12.03
CA GLU A 50 -23.06 -13.07 12.39
C GLU A 50 -22.20 -13.26 11.14
N ARG A 51 -22.75 -13.90 10.09
CA ARG A 51 -22.05 -14.09 8.81
C ARG A 51 -21.65 -12.75 8.21
N TYR A 52 -22.57 -11.78 8.17
CA TYR A 52 -22.29 -10.45 7.63
C TYR A 52 -21.19 -9.73 8.43
N GLY A 53 -21.23 -9.81 9.76
CA GLY A 53 -20.20 -9.23 10.63
C GLY A 53 -18.82 -9.83 10.40
N ILE A 54 -18.73 -11.15 10.20
CA ILE A 54 -17.47 -11.84 9.90
C ILE A 54 -16.97 -11.49 8.50
N GLU A 55 -17.84 -11.49 7.48
CA GLU A 55 -17.50 -11.13 6.10
C GLU A 55 -16.96 -9.71 6.00
N PHE A 56 -17.55 -8.78 6.75
CA PHE A 56 -17.05 -7.41 6.82
C PHE A 56 -15.63 -7.34 7.39
N LYS A 57 -15.36 -8.01 8.52
CA LYS A 57 -14.02 -8.08 9.12
C LYS A 57 -13.01 -8.75 8.18
N LEU A 58 -13.41 -9.83 7.51
CA LEU A 58 -12.57 -10.53 6.54
C LEU A 58 -12.19 -9.61 5.37
N ASN A 59 -13.15 -8.85 4.83
CA ASN A 59 -12.88 -7.91 3.74
C ASN A 59 -11.91 -6.80 4.14
N LEU A 60 -11.99 -6.29 5.38
CA LEU A 60 -11.02 -5.32 5.90
C LEU A 60 -9.61 -5.90 5.89
N VAL A 61 -9.44 -7.10 6.46
CA VAL A 61 -8.13 -7.79 6.48
C VAL A 61 -7.63 -8.13 5.08
N LEU A 62 -8.50 -8.57 4.17
CA LEU A 62 -8.12 -8.85 2.78
C LEU A 62 -7.64 -7.59 2.04
N ASN A 63 -8.27 -6.45 2.27
CA ASN A 63 -7.83 -5.18 1.71
C ASN A 63 -6.47 -4.76 2.27
N GLU A 64 -6.26 -4.88 3.58
CA GLU A 64 -4.96 -4.61 4.22
C GLU A 64 -3.86 -5.54 3.67
N VAL A 65 -4.13 -6.83 3.53
CA VAL A 65 -3.20 -7.80 2.94
C VAL A 65 -2.88 -7.41 1.50
N ARG A 66 -3.88 -7.00 0.71
CA ARG A 66 -3.68 -6.53 -0.68
C ARG A 66 -2.74 -5.33 -0.71
N ASP A 67 -2.97 -4.34 0.14
CA ASP A 67 -2.16 -3.12 0.22
C ASP A 67 -0.72 -3.44 0.67
N LEU A 68 -0.55 -4.33 1.65
CA LEU A 68 0.77 -4.80 2.08
C LEU A 68 1.48 -5.56 0.95
N ASN A 69 0.76 -6.37 0.18
CA ASN A 69 1.35 -7.11 -0.92
C ASN A 69 1.82 -6.19 -2.05
N ILE A 70 1.06 -5.12 -2.35
CA ILE A 70 1.49 -4.06 -3.28
C ILE A 70 2.77 -3.40 -2.75
N LYS A 71 2.82 -3.00 -1.47
CA LYS A 71 4.03 -2.42 -0.85
C LYS A 71 5.24 -3.36 -0.94
N ILE A 72 5.05 -4.66 -0.71
CA ILE A 72 6.11 -5.67 -0.85
C ILE A 72 6.59 -5.74 -2.31
N VAL A 73 5.68 -5.75 -3.27
CA VAL A 73 6.02 -5.77 -4.70
C VAL A 73 6.78 -4.50 -5.10
N ASP A 74 6.37 -3.33 -4.65
CA ASP A 74 7.05 -2.06 -4.92
C ASP A 74 8.46 -2.04 -4.33
N MET A 75 8.62 -2.49 -3.07
CA MET A 75 9.94 -2.61 -2.45
C MET A 75 10.82 -3.63 -3.17
N ARG A 76 10.26 -4.78 -3.58
CA ARG A 76 10.97 -5.84 -4.31
C ARG A 76 11.29 -5.46 -5.75
N GLY A 77 10.48 -4.61 -6.38
CA GLY A 77 10.64 -4.12 -7.75
C GLY A 77 11.68 -3.01 -7.85
N LYS A 78 11.65 -2.04 -6.91
CA LYS A 78 12.58 -0.90 -6.87
C LYS A 78 14.02 -1.32 -6.52
N PHE A 79 14.20 -2.37 -5.70
CA PHE A 79 15.50 -2.85 -5.22
C PHE A 79 15.86 -4.27 -5.68
N LYS A 80 15.33 -4.75 -6.81
CA LYS A 80 15.93 -5.92 -7.47
C LYS A 80 17.36 -5.54 -7.85
N ARG A 81 18.34 -5.93 -7.01
CA ARG A 81 19.78 -5.86 -7.31
C ARG A 81 19.92 -6.39 -8.72
N PRO A 82 20.35 -5.59 -9.71
CA PRO A 82 20.42 -6.04 -11.09
C PRO A 82 21.20 -7.35 -11.08
N ARG A 83 20.53 -8.48 -11.39
CA ARG A 83 21.23 -9.77 -11.58
C ARG A 83 22.36 -9.49 -12.54
N LEU A 84 23.56 -10.01 -12.29
CA LEU A 84 24.78 -9.78 -13.08
C LEU A 84 24.42 -9.54 -14.55
N LYS A 85 24.29 -8.26 -14.92
CA LYS A 85 23.86 -7.90 -16.27
C LYS A 85 25.01 -8.29 -17.16
N LYS A 86 24.75 -9.02 -18.23
CA LYS A 86 25.73 -9.22 -19.29
C LYS A 86 25.94 -7.87 -19.97
N VAL A 87 26.85 -7.08 -19.42
CA VAL A 87 27.20 -5.76 -19.95
C VAL A 87 27.93 -6.02 -21.26
N ARG A 88 27.33 -5.58 -22.37
CA ARG A 88 28.03 -5.52 -23.66
C ARG A 88 29.16 -4.50 -23.53
N MET A 89 30.27 -4.73 -24.23
CA MET A 89 31.45 -3.85 -24.16
C MET A 89 31.03 -2.38 -24.29
N SER A 90 31.62 -1.50 -23.47
CA SER A 90 31.31 -0.07 -23.53
C SER A 90 31.71 0.50 -24.87
N ALA A 91 31.02 1.57 -25.30
CA ALA A 91 31.37 2.28 -26.53
C ALA A 91 32.84 2.72 -26.51
N ASP A 92 33.34 3.22 -25.38
CA ASP A 92 34.73 3.64 -25.21
C ASP A 92 35.72 2.47 -25.35
N ALA A 93 35.38 1.29 -24.84
CA ALA A 93 36.21 0.10 -25.01
C ALA A 93 36.23 -0.39 -26.46
N MET A 94 35.09 -0.31 -27.16
CA MET A 94 35.02 -0.61 -28.60
C MET A 94 35.80 0.42 -29.43
N LEU A 95 35.65 1.72 -29.15
CA LEU A 95 36.32 2.78 -29.88
C LEU A 95 37.83 2.75 -29.67
N LYS A 96 38.31 2.49 -28.44
CA LYS A 96 39.74 2.30 -28.18
C LYS A 96 40.31 1.08 -28.88
N ALA A 97 39.53 -0.01 -28.99
CA ALA A 97 39.96 -1.22 -29.70
C ALA A 97 39.99 -1.03 -31.24
N LEU A 98 39.03 -0.29 -31.80
CA LEU A 98 38.91 -0.08 -33.25
C LEU A 98 39.81 1.05 -33.78
N LEU A 99 39.97 2.13 -33.01
CA LEU A 99 40.63 3.37 -33.44
C LEU A 99 41.98 3.61 -32.73
N GLY A 100 42.37 2.71 -31.82
CA GLY A 100 43.66 2.76 -31.14
C GLY A 100 43.92 4.09 -30.42
N SER A 101 45.11 4.65 -30.62
CA SER A 101 45.56 5.89 -29.98
C SER A 101 44.82 7.15 -30.46
N LYS A 102 44.03 7.06 -31.54
CA LYS A 102 43.36 8.24 -32.15
C LYS A 102 42.12 8.68 -31.36
N HIS A 103 41.56 7.81 -30.52
CA HIS A 103 40.35 8.09 -29.74
C HIS A 103 40.56 7.76 -28.26
N THR A 104 41.46 8.49 -27.61
CA THR A 104 41.69 8.44 -26.16
C THR A 104 40.99 9.58 -25.43
N VAL A 105 39.83 10.02 -25.93
CA VAL A 105 39.06 11.09 -25.30
C VAL A 105 38.26 10.45 -24.17
N ASN A 106 38.56 10.84 -22.92
CA ASN A 106 37.77 10.42 -21.78
C ASN A 106 36.39 11.11 -21.87
N MET A 107 35.35 10.35 -22.23
CA MET A 107 33.96 10.83 -22.35
C MET A 107 33.24 10.91 -20.99
N ASP A 108 33.97 10.85 -19.88
CA ASP A 108 33.43 11.13 -18.55
C ASP A 108 32.91 12.57 -18.47
N LEU A 109 31.73 12.76 -17.88
CA LEU A 109 31.15 14.08 -17.55
C LEU A 109 32.13 15.03 -16.83
N ARG A 110 33.09 14.46 -16.09
CA ARG A 110 34.12 15.18 -15.35
C ARG A 110 35.20 15.79 -16.24
N ALA A 111 35.50 15.20 -17.40
CA ALA A 111 36.56 15.67 -18.29
C ALA A 111 36.22 17.01 -18.98
N ASN A 112 34.93 17.36 -19.07
CA ASN A 112 34.46 18.62 -19.67
C ASN A 112 34.31 19.77 -18.65
N LEU A 113 34.45 19.49 -17.35
CA LEU A 113 34.41 20.52 -16.31
C LEU A 113 35.82 21.07 -16.08
N LYS A 114 35.95 22.41 -16.05
CA LYS A 114 37.25 23.07 -15.83
C LYS A 114 37.85 22.62 -14.49
N GLN A 115 39.02 21.99 -14.54
CA GLN A 115 39.80 21.66 -13.36
C GLN A 115 40.32 22.97 -12.74
N VAL A 116 39.77 23.37 -11.60
CA VAL A 116 40.38 24.42 -10.78
C VAL A 116 41.62 23.82 -10.14
N LYS A 117 42.78 23.97 -10.80
CA LYS A 117 44.08 23.60 -10.24
C LYS A 117 44.40 24.57 -9.10
N LYS A 118 44.25 24.10 -7.85
CA LYS A 118 45.12 24.56 -6.77
C LYS A 118 46.42 23.78 -6.89
N GLU A 119 47.55 24.47 -6.72
CA GLU A 119 48.95 24.01 -6.78
C GLU A 119 49.61 24.11 -8.17
N VAL A 120 50.77 24.74 -8.41
CA VAL A 120 51.55 25.84 -7.81
C VAL A 120 52.61 26.13 -8.88
N LYS A 121 52.87 27.43 -9.11
CA LYS A 121 54.02 28.04 -9.81
C LYS A 121 54.08 28.04 -11.35
N GLU A 122 54.44 29.25 -11.81
CA GLU A 122 54.77 29.71 -13.17
C GLU A 122 53.56 29.72 -14.11
N GLU A 123 52.89 30.84 -14.35
CA GLU A 123 53.40 31.97 -15.13
C GLU A 123 52.77 33.30 -14.65
N ASP A 124 53.56 34.06 -13.90
CA ASP A 124 53.85 35.51 -13.88
C ASP A 124 53.02 36.59 -14.65
N LYS A 125 51.86 36.30 -15.24
CA LYS A 125 51.10 37.28 -16.03
C LYS A 125 49.77 37.75 -15.44
N GLN A 126 49.25 37.10 -14.41
CA GLN A 126 47.94 37.48 -13.82
C GLN A 126 48.03 38.08 -12.41
N LEU A 127 49.22 38.16 -11.81
CA LEU A 127 49.41 38.83 -10.52
C LEU A 127 49.58 40.35 -10.63
N ARG A 128 49.87 40.89 -11.82
CA ARG A 128 50.06 42.35 -11.99
C ARG A 128 48.76 43.15 -11.97
N ASP A 129 47.62 42.52 -12.26
CA ASP A 129 46.32 43.20 -12.31
C ASP A 129 45.56 43.18 -10.98
N VAL A 130 46.08 42.49 -9.96
CA VAL A 130 45.66 42.71 -8.56
C VAL A 130 46.62 43.73 -7.95
N GLY A 131 46.66 44.92 -8.56
CA GLY A 131 47.48 46.04 -8.14
C GLY A 131 47.16 46.46 -6.71
N ASP A 132 48.21 46.52 -5.91
CA ASP A 132 48.27 46.90 -4.50
C ASP A 132 47.29 48.02 -4.11
N TRP A 133 46.27 47.68 -3.31
CA TRP A 133 45.28 48.64 -2.80
C TRP A 133 45.90 49.70 -1.86
N ARG A 134 47.16 49.54 -1.41
CA ARG A 134 47.83 50.52 -0.55
C ARG A 134 48.03 51.89 -1.21
N LYS A 135 48.21 51.96 -2.54
CA LYS A 135 48.49 53.25 -3.22
C LYS A 135 47.32 54.24 -3.20
N ASN A 136 46.09 53.80 -2.98
CA ASN A 136 44.91 54.68 -3.06
C ASN A 136 44.60 55.40 -1.74
N ILE A 137 45.29 55.05 -0.65
CA ILE A 137 45.02 55.58 0.70
C ILE A 137 46.01 56.69 1.10
N GLU A 138 47.24 56.67 0.61
CA GLU A 138 48.27 57.69 0.98
C GLU A 138 48.02 59.07 0.33
N ASP A 139 47.30 59.16 -0.79
CA ASP A 139 47.04 60.43 -1.49
C ASP A 139 45.88 61.27 -0.89
N LYS A 140 45.24 60.83 0.20
CA LYS A 140 44.08 61.52 0.79
C LYS A 140 44.29 62.10 2.19
N SER A 141 45.54 62.22 2.66
CA SER A 141 45.81 62.98 3.88
C SER A 141 46.10 64.46 3.58
N ASP A 142 45.05 65.27 3.73
CA ASP A 142 45.01 66.67 4.17
C ASP A 142 45.93 67.73 3.52
N ARG A 143 45.29 68.69 2.83
CA ARG A 143 45.71 70.11 2.89
C ARG A 143 44.51 71.00 3.21
N LYS A 144 44.21 71.08 4.49
CA LYS A 144 43.29 72.05 5.11
C LYS A 144 43.79 73.47 4.81
N LYS A 145 43.04 74.25 4.04
CA LYS A 145 43.37 75.66 3.75
C LYS A 145 42.92 76.53 4.92
N MET A 146 43.88 77.22 5.52
CA MET A 146 43.67 78.21 6.58
C MET A 146 42.88 79.40 6.01
N PHE A 147 41.95 79.92 6.80
CA PHE A 147 41.28 81.20 6.53
C PHE A 147 42.24 82.35 6.86
N ASP A 148 42.24 83.39 6.02
CA ASP A 148 42.76 84.72 6.33
C ASP A 148 41.65 85.76 6.06
N SER A 149 41.48 86.65 7.04
CA SER A 149 40.39 87.62 7.32
C SER A 149 39.13 87.06 7.99
#